data_AF-A0A349TLQ6-F1
#
_entry.id   AF-A0A349TLQ6-F1
#
_cell.length_a   1.000
_cell.length_b   1.000
_cell.length_c   1.000
_cell.angle_alpha   90.00
_cell.angle_beta   90.00
_cell.angle_gamma   90.00
#
_symmetry.space_group_name_H-M   'P 1'
#
loop_
_entity.id
_entity.type
_entity.pdbx_description
1 polymer ?
#
loop_
_entity_poly.entity_id
_entity_poly.type
_entity_poly.pdbx_seq_one_letter_code
_entity_poly.pdbx_strand_id
1 'polypeptide(L)'
;MLPLNSEFLSFLRSEKTKGRHLVLISASNENMVAAFAHNLDLFDKAVGSDYHTNLKANAKLQRINEMNANAPFAYAGNASADLPIWQQAQEIIRVNCSNSLAQDLAANKPRQDFDLPGSRWPLLWQTMRPHQWLKNGLLFIPLVLAHQLDDMHALQHAAIGFLCFCLLASSVYLLNDLLDLEADRRHTNKCSRPLAAGALPIQHGAAAAVVLFTAALLLAHLQPLAFVEALGTYWLLTLCYNFLLKRIFLLDLFSLASLYTLRLIAGAGAVGVIASPWLLAFSMALFFGLGAVKRVTELVNKGKLETERIDSEQEASFTLPGRAYSSQHRELLILLGTTASAIAVLVFLLYIYAEETMALYNSPLILWPIVGLLGLILIRVWRFAITGKLHEDPVLFAISDHPSQIATALMFLVLWLAI
;
A
#
# COMPACT_ATOMS: atom_id res chain seq x y z
N MET A 1 -8.02 1.82 -18.35
CA MET A 1 -6.97 2.23 -19.30
C MET A 1 -5.76 1.34 -19.12
N LEU A 2 -5.15 0.89 -20.23
CA LEU A 2 -3.87 0.19 -20.19
C LEU A 2 -2.74 1.20 -19.89
N PRO A 3 -1.67 0.77 -19.22
CA PRO A 3 -0.51 1.62 -18.99
C PRO A 3 0.19 1.94 -20.33
N LEU A 4 0.33 3.23 -20.65
CA LEU A 4 0.94 3.69 -21.90
C LEU A 4 2.29 4.34 -21.59
N ASN A 5 3.30 4.05 -22.40
CA ASN A 5 4.55 4.81 -22.35
C ASN A 5 4.27 6.22 -22.91
N SER A 6 4.35 7.23 -22.04
CA SER A 6 3.99 8.61 -22.39
C SER A 6 4.92 9.23 -23.42
N GLU A 7 6.21 8.90 -23.37
CA GLU A 7 7.22 9.39 -24.33
C GLU A 7 6.99 8.78 -25.71
N PHE A 8 6.69 7.47 -25.76
CA PHE A 8 6.33 6.81 -27.00
C PHE A 8 5.00 7.34 -27.57
N LEU A 9 4.03 7.65 -26.70
CA LEU A 9 2.77 8.23 -27.12
C LEU A 9 2.94 9.65 -27.70
N SER A 10 3.79 10.49 -27.08
CA SER A 10 4.10 11.81 -27.63
C SER A 10 4.86 11.72 -28.95
N PHE A 11 5.76 10.74 -29.08
CA PHE A 11 6.41 10.42 -30.36
C PHE A 11 5.38 10.04 -31.44
N LEU A 12 4.48 9.09 -31.17
CA LEU A 12 3.46 8.68 -32.14
C LEU A 12 2.55 9.85 -32.57
N ARG A 13 2.14 10.71 -31.63
CA ARG A 13 1.37 11.91 -31.94
C ARG A 13 2.14 12.87 -32.84
N SER A 14 3.43 13.08 -32.58
CA SER A 14 4.29 13.89 -33.46
C SER A 14 4.38 13.29 -34.86
N GLU A 15 4.60 11.98 -34.98
CA GLU A 15 4.68 11.32 -36.29
C GLU A 15 3.35 11.39 -37.06
N LYS A 16 2.21 11.27 -36.36
CA LYS A 16 0.89 11.49 -36.96
C LYS A 16 0.73 12.89 -37.52
N THR A 17 1.16 13.92 -36.79
CA THR A 17 1.11 15.31 -37.28
C THR A 17 2.02 15.57 -38.48
N LYS A 18 3.09 14.79 -38.63
CA LYS A 18 3.96 14.80 -39.82
C LYS A 18 3.37 14.06 -41.02
N GLY A 19 2.18 13.47 -40.89
CA GLY A 19 1.49 12.75 -41.96
C GLY A 19 1.91 11.28 -42.10
N ARG A 20 2.62 10.71 -41.12
CA ARG A 20 3.01 9.29 -41.14
C ARG A 20 1.77 8.41 -40.88
N HIS A 21 1.54 7.41 -41.73
CA HIS A 21 0.44 6.46 -41.58
C HIS A 21 0.75 5.46 -40.47
N LEU A 22 -0.07 5.42 -39.42
CA LEU A 22 0.17 4.62 -38.21
C LEU A 22 -0.75 3.40 -38.18
N VAL A 23 -0.17 2.20 -38.12
CA VAL A 23 -0.91 0.93 -38.03
C VAL A 23 -0.61 0.26 -36.70
N LEU A 24 -1.66 -0.08 -35.94
CA LEU A 24 -1.55 -0.94 -34.76
C LEU A 24 -1.70 -2.40 -35.19
N ILE A 25 -0.68 -3.21 -34.92
CA ILE A 25 -0.71 -4.66 -35.19
C ILE A 25 -0.34 -5.45 -33.93
N SER A 26 -1.14 -6.44 -33.56
CA SER A 26 -0.91 -7.24 -32.34
C SER A 26 -1.32 -8.70 -32.50
N ALA A 27 -0.68 -9.58 -31.72
CA ALA A 27 -1.07 -10.98 -31.59
C ALA A 27 -2.31 -11.18 -30.70
N SER A 28 -2.81 -10.11 -30.08
CA SER A 28 -4.06 -10.14 -29.31
C SER A 28 -5.28 -10.23 -30.22
N ASN A 29 -6.43 -10.65 -29.66
CA ASN A 29 -7.69 -10.76 -30.39
C ASN A 29 -8.08 -9.44 -31.08
N GLU A 30 -8.50 -9.53 -32.35
CA GLU A 30 -8.85 -8.38 -33.19
C GLU A 30 -9.84 -7.40 -32.54
N ASN A 31 -10.88 -7.88 -31.85
CA ASN A 31 -11.85 -7.01 -31.18
C ASN A 31 -11.20 -6.17 -30.08
N MET A 32 -10.25 -6.75 -29.34
CA MET A 32 -9.52 -6.02 -28.30
C MET A 32 -8.57 -4.97 -28.90
N VAL A 33 -7.92 -5.30 -30.02
CA VAL A 33 -7.00 -4.40 -30.72
C VAL A 33 -7.76 -3.23 -31.33
N ALA A 34 -8.91 -3.50 -31.97
CA ALA A 34 -9.78 -2.47 -32.54
C ALA A 34 -10.34 -1.53 -31.45
N ALA A 35 -10.85 -2.09 -30.34
CA ALA A 35 -11.33 -1.30 -29.22
C ALA A 35 -10.24 -0.41 -28.61
N PHE A 36 -9.00 -0.92 -28.52
CA PHE A 36 -7.87 -0.14 -28.03
C PHE A 36 -7.48 1.00 -28.98
N ALA A 37 -7.42 0.73 -30.29
CA ALA A 37 -7.10 1.75 -31.29
C ALA A 37 -8.15 2.87 -31.32
N HIS A 38 -9.44 2.52 -31.26
CA HIS A 38 -10.55 3.47 -31.22
C HIS A 38 -10.45 4.42 -30.02
N ASN A 39 -10.04 3.92 -28.85
CA ASN A 39 -9.90 4.75 -27.65
C ASN A 39 -8.75 5.77 -27.71
N LEU A 40 -7.76 5.57 -28.59
CA LEU A 40 -6.59 6.44 -28.71
C LEU A 40 -6.70 7.45 -29.85
N ASP A 41 -7.60 7.21 -30.80
CA ASP A 41 -7.84 8.04 -31.99
C ASP A 41 -6.53 8.48 -32.68
N LEU A 42 -5.63 7.51 -32.87
CA LEU A 42 -4.25 7.75 -33.33
C LEU A 42 -3.88 6.91 -34.56
N PHE A 43 -4.43 5.69 -34.64
CA PHE A 43 -4.07 4.70 -35.65
C PHE A 43 -5.05 4.74 -36.82
N ASP A 44 -4.53 4.73 -38.05
CA ASP A 44 -5.31 4.66 -39.29
C ASP A 44 -5.92 3.26 -39.49
N LYS A 45 -5.23 2.24 -38.98
CA LYS A 45 -5.66 0.85 -39.07
C LYS A 45 -5.24 0.07 -37.84
N ALA A 46 -6.09 -0.85 -37.42
CA ALA A 46 -5.84 -1.75 -36.29
C ALA A 46 -6.07 -3.19 -36.76
N VAL A 47 -5.11 -4.08 -36.50
CA VAL A 47 -5.17 -5.48 -36.95
C VAL A 47 -4.74 -6.39 -35.79
N GLY A 48 -5.61 -7.31 -35.42
CA GLY A 48 -5.33 -8.33 -34.40
C GLY A 48 -5.39 -9.75 -34.96
N SER A 49 -5.16 -10.71 -34.09
CA SER A 49 -5.33 -12.14 -34.41
C SER A 49 -6.81 -12.51 -34.40
N ASP A 50 -7.19 -13.41 -35.32
CA ASP A 50 -8.53 -13.97 -35.45
C ASP A 50 -8.52 -15.48 -35.16
N TYR A 51 -9.64 -16.17 -35.44
CA TYR A 51 -9.76 -17.61 -35.21
C TYR A 51 -8.85 -18.45 -36.11
N HIS A 52 -8.43 -17.93 -37.27
CA HIS A 52 -7.67 -18.65 -38.29
C HIS A 52 -6.19 -18.26 -38.32
N THR A 53 -5.84 -17.07 -37.84
CA THR A 53 -4.53 -16.44 -38.03
C THR A 53 -4.01 -15.84 -36.72
N ASN A 54 -2.95 -16.42 -36.18
CA ASN A 54 -2.21 -15.87 -35.03
C ASN A 54 -1.09 -14.95 -35.52
N LEU A 55 -1.24 -13.64 -35.32
CA LEU A 55 -0.29 -12.59 -35.74
C LEU A 55 0.93 -12.48 -34.80
N LYS A 56 1.67 -13.59 -34.67
CA LYS A 56 2.92 -13.66 -33.91
C LYS A 56 4.10 -13.95 -34.82
N ALA A 57 5.22 -13.27 -34.58
CA ALA A 57 6.48 -13.45 -35.33
C ALA A 57 6.31 -13.39 -36.85
N ASN A 58 6.69 -14.44 -37.59
CA ASN A 58 6.69 -14.46 -39.05
C ASN A 58 5.31 -14.22 -39.66
N ALA A 59 4.23 -14.69 -39.03
CA ALA A 59 2.86 -14.42 -39.50
C ALA A 59 2.53 -12.93 -39.43
N LYS A 60 3.02 -12.23 -38.40
CA LYS A 60 2.88 -10.77 -38.27
C LYS A 60 3.66 -10.05 -39.38
N LEU A 61 4.88 -10.49 -39.67
CA LEU A 61 5.71 -9.94 -40.74
C LEU A 61 5.05 -10.10 -42.11
N GLN A 62 4.57 -11.30 -42.43
CA GLN A 62 3.86 -11.55 -43.69
C GLN A 62 2.66 -10.61 -43.83
N ARG A 63 1.87 -10.45 -42.76
CA ARG A 63 0.73 -9.54 -42.73
C ARG A 63 1.14 -8.08 -42.95
N ILE A 64 2.24 -7.62 -42.35
CA ILE A 64 2.78 -6.26 -42.57
C ILE A 64 3.15 -6.07 -44.05
N ASN A 65 3.84 -7.03 -44.65
CA ASN A 65 4.28 -6.98 -46.04
C ASN A 65 3.09 -6.95 -47.02
N GLU A 66 2.06 -7.76 -46.75
CA GLU A 66 0.80 -7.75 -47.51
C GLU A 66 0.08 -6.38 -47.43
N MET A 67 -0.01 -5.81 -46.22
CA MET A 67 -0.70 -4.54 -46.01
C MET A 67 0.04 -3.34 -46.58
N ASN A 68 1.37 -3.38 -46.58
CA ASN A 68 2.21 -2.27 -47.06
C ASN A 68 2.72 -2.48 -48.49
N ALA A 69 2.22 -3.51 -49.21
CA ALA A 69 2.67 -3.86 -50.56
C ALA A 69 4.21 -3.98 -50.70
N ASN A 70 4.87 -4.56 -49.69
CA ASN A 70 6.33 -4.65 -49.56
C ASN A 70 7.09 -3.31 -49.56
N ALA A 71 6.40 -2.19 -49.33
CA ALA A 71 7.06 -0.90 -49.12
C ALA A 71 7.83 -0.89 -47.79
N PRO A 72 8.91 -0.09 -47.69
CA PRO A 72 9.66 0.03 -46.45
C PRO A 72 8.82 0.57 -45.29
N PHE A 73 9.09 0.07 -44.08
CA PHE A 73 8.37 0.46 -42.87
C PHE A 73 9.29 0.59 -41.66
N ALA A 74 8.86 1.40 -40.69
CA ALA A 74 9.40 1.42 -39.34
C ALA A 74 8.57 0.48 -38.45
N TYR A 75 9.19 -0.21 -37.50
CA TYR A 75 8.45 -1.11 -36.60
C TYR A 75 8.78 -0.86 -35.13
N ALA A 76 7.73 -0.59 -34.37
CA ALA A 76 7.77 -0.47 -32.91
C ALA A 76 7.41 -1.81 -32.25
N GLY A 77 8.33 -2.35 -31.45
CA GLY A 77 8.17 -3.66 -30.80
C GLY A 77 8.92 -3.79 -29.48
N ASN A 78 8.80 -4.95 -28.84
CA ASN A 78 9.41 -5.17 -27.52
C ASN A 78 9.76 -6.62 -27.18
N ALA A 79 9.43 -7.59 -28.05
CA ALA A 79 9.57 -9.00 -27.74
C ALA A 79 10.54 -9.72 -28.69
N SER A 80 11.07 -10.86 -28.28
CA SER A 80 11.86 -11.74 -29.15
C SER A 80 11.08 -12.23 -30.38
N ALA A 81 9.75 -12.30 -30.29
CA ALA A 81 8.88 -12.58 -31.43
C ALA A 81 8.94 -11.48 -32.50
N ASP A 82 9.42 -10.27 -32.19
CA ASP A 82 9.52 -9.18 -33.14
C ASP A 82 10.86 -9.16 -33.91
N LEU A 83 11.82 -10.04 -33.55
CA LEU A 83 13.13 -10.12 -34.21
C LEU A 83 13.04 -10.27 -35.75
N PRO A 84 12.19 -11.15 -36.32
CA PRO A 84 12.07 -11.27 -37.78
C PRO A 84 11.57 -9.98 -38.44
N ILE A 85 10.75 -9.20 -37.72
CA ILE A 85 10.16 -7.96 -38.23
C ILE A 85 11.21 -6.85 -38.23
N TRP A 86 11.97 -6.72 -37.14
CA TRP A 86 13.10 -5.77 -37.07
C TRP A 86 14.19 -6.07 -38.10
N GLN A 87 14.39 -7.34 -38.47
CA GLN A 87 15.30 -7.71 -39.55
C GLN A 87 14.88 -7.16 -40.92
N GLN A 88 13.59 -6.96 -41.18
CA GLN A 88 13.09 -6.40 -42.44
C GLN A 88 12.72 -4.90 -42.37
N ALA A 89 12.43 -4.37 -41.18
CA ALA A 89 12.12 -2.95 -40.99
C ALA A 89 13.31 -2.04 -41.36
N GLN A 90 13.06 -0.85 -41.91
CA GLN A 90 14.11 0.14 -42.15
C GLN A 90 14.54 0.86 -40.88
N GLU A 91 13.60 1.09 -39.96
CA GLU A 91 13.84 1.76 -38.68
C GLU A 91 13.34 0.86 -37.56
N ILE A 92 14.19 0.65 -36.55
CA ILE A 92 13.90 -0.16 -35.38
C ILE A 92 13.48 0.78 -34.26
N ILE A 93 12.22 0.70 -33.85
CA ILE A 93 11.71 1.44 -32.70
C ILE A 93 11.51 0.44 -31.56
N ARG A 94 12.19 0.64 -30.45
CA ARG A 94 12.11 -0.24 -29.27
C ARG A 94 11.28 0.45 -28.21
N VAL A 95 10.29 -0.25 -27.67
CA VAL A 95 9.40 0.31 -26.65
C VAL A 95 9.34 -0.64 -25.46
N ASN A 96 9.88 -0.25 -24.30
CA ASN A 96 9.97 -1.10 -23.11
C ASN A 96 10.70 -2.45 -23.38
N CYS A 97 11.77 -2.41 -24.15
CA CYS A 97 12.54 -3.57 -24.58
C CYS A 97 13.68 -3.88 -23.60
N SER A 98 13.94 -5.15 -23.29
CA SER A 98 15.06 -5.52 -22.41
C SER A 98 16.42 -5.30 -23.07
N ASN A 99 17.42 -4.84 -22.32
CA ASN A 99 18.80 -4.64 -22.80
C ASN A 99 19.43 -5.87 -23.47
N SER A 100 19.07 -7.08 -23.05
CA SER A 100 19.58 -8.34 -23.63
C SER A 100 19.08 -8.62 -25.04
N LEU A 101 17.93 -8.05 -25.43
CA LEU A 101 17.39 -8.17 -26.79
C LEU A 101 18.08 -7.19 -27.77
N ALA A 102 18.93 -6.29 -27.25
CA ALA A 102 19.45 -5.14 -27.96
C ALA A 102 20.79 -5.37 -28.67
N GLN A 103 21.52 -6.43 -28.32
CA GLN A 103 22.91 -6.61 -28.77
C GLN A 103 23.01 -7.11 -30.22
N ASP A 104 22.04 -7.87 -30.72
CA ASP A 104 22.22 -8.62 -31.97
C ASP A 104 21.64 -7.96 -33.24
N LEU A 105 20.84 -6.88 -33.12
CA LEU A 105 20.15 -6.28 -34.27
C LEU A 105 20.63 -4.86 -34.66
N ALA A 106 21.45 -4.23 -33.83
CA ALA A 106 21.64 -2.77 -33.83
C ALA A 106 22.83 -2.24 -34.65
N ALA A 107 23.59 -3.08 -35.35
CA ALA A 107 24.82 -2.62 -35.99
C ALA A 107 24.60 -1.69 -37.21
N ASN A 108 23.50 -1.84 -37.96
CA ASN A 108 23.39 -1.26 -39.31
C ASN A 108 22.07 -0.51 -39.64
N LYS A 109 21.21 -0.18 -38.65
CA LYS A 109 19.91 0.48 -38.91
C LYS A 109 19.62 1.64 -37.95
N PRO A 110 18.91 2.69 -38.40
CA PRO A 110 18.37 3.74 -37.52
C PRO A 110 17.55 3.13 -36.38
N ARG A 111 17.82 3.60 -35.16
CA ARG A 111 17.23 3.06 -33.94
C ARG A 111 16.74 4.19 -33.03
N GLN A 112 15.53 4.03 -32.51
CA GLN A 112 14.95 4.86 -31.46
C GLN A 112 14.47 4.00 -30.30
N ASP A 113 14.71 4.46 -29.08
CA ASP A 113 14.46 3.70 -27.86
C ASP A 113 13.55 4.48 -26.92
N PHE A 114 12.42 3.87 -26.56
CA PHE A 114 11.43 4.38 -25.64
C PHE A 114 11.28 3.37 -24.50
N ASP A 115 12.30 3.26 -23.65
CA ASP A 115 12.31 2.36 -22.52
C ASP A 115 11.90 3.12 -21.24
N LEU A 116 11.08 2.50 -20.38
CA LEU A 116 10.85 3.03 -19.03
C LEU A 116 12.21 3.11 -18.30
N PRO A 117 12.68 4.31 -17.91
CA PRO A 117 14.00 4.45 -17.34
C PRO A 117 14.05 3.86 -15.92
N GLY A 118 15.06 3.02 -15.66
CA GLY A 118 15.53 2.75 -14.29
C GLY A 118 15.43 1.32 -13.78
N SER A 119 16.09 1.09 -12.65
CA SER A 119 15.96 -0.16 -11.87
C SER A 119 14.51 -0.38 -11.48
N ARG A 120 14.06 -1.64 -11.47
CA ARG A 120 12.72 -2.01 -10.94
C ARG A 120 12.68 -1.99 -9.42
N TRP A 121 13.84 -1.89 -8.76
CA TRP A 121 13.97 -1.92 -7.32
C TRP A 121 13.25 -0.78 -6.60
N PRO A 122 13.35 0.51 -7.02
CA PRO A 122 12.60 1.59 -6.41
C PRO A 122 11.08 1.41 -6.55
N LEU A 123 10.62 0.86 -7.68
CA LEU A 123 9.19 0.55 -7.89
C LEU A 123 8.72 -0.56 -6.94
N LEU A 124 9.55 -1.60 -6.75
CA LEU A 124 9.24 -2.67 -5.81
C LEU A 124 9.24 -2.15 -4.37
N TRP A 125 10.26 -1.38 -3.98
CA TRP A 125 10.36 -0.73 -2.68
C TRP A 125 9.15 0.17 -2.39
N GLN A 126 8.72 0.97 -3.37
CA GLN A 126 7.52 1.78 -3.25
C GLN A 126 6.27 0.91 -3.05
N THR A 127 6.15 -0.20 -3.78
CA THR A 127 5.00 -1.12 -3.69
C THR A 127 4.97 -1.91 -2.38
N MET A 128 6.14 -2.19 -1.77
CA MET A 128 6.24 -2.82 -0.45
C MET A 128 5.75 -1.94 0.70
N ARG A 129 5.64 -0.62 0.47
CA ARG A 129 5.19 0.41 1.44
C ARG A 129 5.96 0.44 2.79
N PRO A 130 7.30 0.62 2.79
CA PRO A 130 8.12 0.67 4.01
C PRO A 130 7.67 1.68 5.06
N HIS A 131 7.07 2.81 4.64
CA HIS A 131 6.51 3.80 5.57
C HIS A 131 5.42 3.20 6.50
N GLN A 132 4.77 2.09 6.12
CA GLN A 132 3.80 1.39 6.98
C GLN A 132 4.47 0.48 8.02
N TRP A 133 5.75 0.12 7.86
CA TRP A 133 6.49 -0.73 8.80
C TRP A 133 6.63 -0.11 10.18
N LEU A 134 6.54 1.22 10.28
CA LEU A 134 6.52 1.95 11.53
C LEU A 134 5.45 1.43 12.52
N LYS A 135 4.31 0.95 12.00
CA LYS A 135 3.25 0.34 12.81
C LYS A 135 3.67 -0.96 13.48
N ASN A 136 4.63 -1.67 12.89
CA ASN A 136 5.21 -2.88 13.47
C ASN A 136 6.19 -2.55 14.60
N GLY A 137 6.57 -1.28 14.80
CA GLY A 137 7.31 -0.83 15.97
C GLY A 137 6.62 -1.19 17.30
N LEU A 138 5.29 -1.42 17.27
CA LEU A 138 4.54 -1.91 18.42
C LEU A 138 5.03 -3.27 18.97
N LEU A 139 5.75 -4.06 18.18
CA LEU A 139 6.35 -5.31 18.64
C LEU A 139 7.42 -5.09 19.72
N PHE A 140 8.03 -3.91 19.77
CA PHE A 140 9.04 -3.58 20.78
C PHE A 140 8.43 -3.05 22.09
N ILE A 141 7.13 -2.70 22.11
CA ILE A 141 6.49 -2.14 23.32
C ILE A 141 6.57 -3.11 24.50
N PRO A 142 6.27 -4.41 24.37
CA PRO A 142 6.42 -5.36 25.47
C PRO A 142 7.85 -5.47 26.00
N LEU A 143 8.86 -5.40 25.12
CA LEU A 143 10.28 -5.41 25.50
C LEU A 143 10.65 -4.21 26.38
N VAL A 144 10.19 -3.01 25.97
CA VAL A 144 10.42 -1.75 26.70
C VAL A 144 9.72 -1.79 28.06
N LEU A 145 8.44 -2.17 28.09
CA LEU A 145 7.63 -2.18 29.31
C LEU A 145 8.07 -3.26 30.30
N ALA A 146 8.69 -4.35 29.84
CA ALA A 146 9.25 -5.40 30.69
C ALA A 146 10.67 -5.09 31.21
N HIS A 147 11.24 -3.92 30.86
CA HIS A 147 12.61 -3.51 31.21
C HIS A 147 13.70 -4.50 30.72
N GLN A 148 13.45 -5.17 29.59
CA GLN A 148 14.36 -6.17 29.01
C GLN A 148 15.23 -5.61 27.87
N LEU A 149 15.43 -4.31 27.80
CA LEU A 149 16.22 -3.67 26.72
C LEU A 149 17.69 -4.10 26.72
N ASP A 150 18.23 -4.49 27.88
CA ASP A 150 19.61 -4.97 28.02
C ASP A 150 19.75 -6.47 27.69
N ASP A 151 18.63 -7.19 27.53
CA ASP A 151 18.65 -8.59 27.13
C ASP A 151 18.82 -8.69 25.59
N MET A 152 20.06 -8.99 25.19
CA MET A 152 20.43 -9.16 23.79
C MET A 152 19.62 -10.26 23.09
N HIS A 153 19.24 -11.32 23.80
CA HIS A 153 18.45 -12.41 23.23
C HIS A 153 17.02 -11.95 22.95
N ALA A 154 16.39 -11.26 23.91
CA ALA A 154 15.06 -10.67 23.73
C ALA A 154 15.05 -9.62 22.60
N LEU A 155 16.08 -8.77 22.53
CA LEU A 155 16.22 -7.77 21.46
C LEU A 155 16.35 -8.42 20.08
N GLN A 156 17.14 -9.49 19.95
CA GLN A 156 17.26 -10.25 18.70
C GLN A 156 15.92 -10.84 18.26
N HIS A 157 15.17 -11.45 19.18
CA HIS A 157 13.84 -11.98 18.88
C HIS A 157 12.84 -10.88 18.47
N ALA A 158 12.83 -9.75 19.16
CA ALA A 158 12.00 -8.61 18.79
C ALA A 158 12.35 -8.06 17.39
N ALA A 159 13.64 -7.98 17.06
CA ALA A 159 14.12 -7.52 15.75
C ALA A 159 13.76 -8.48 14.60
N ILE A 160 13.95 -9.79 14.81
CA ILE A 160 13.54 -10.82 13.83
C ILE A 160 12.02 -10.82 13.67
N GLY A 161 11.26 -10.71 14.77
CA GLY A 161 9.82 -10.60 14.77
C GLY A 161 9.31 -9.37 14.02
N PHE A 162 9.95 -8.21 14.23
CA PHE A 162 9.69 -6.99 13.48
C PHE A 162 9.90 -7.18 11.97
N LEU A 163 11.05 -7.75 11.57
CA LEU A 163 11.34 -8.02 10.17
C LEU A 163 10.30 -8.98 9.56
N CYS A 164 9.94 -10.03 10.28
CA CYS A 164 8.91 -10.99 9.89
C CYS A 164 7.56 -10.29 9.62
N PHE A 165 7.10 -9.42 10.53
CA PHE A 165 5.86 -8.63 10.34
C PHE A 165 5.97 -7.66 9.16
N CYS A 166 7.12 -7.05 8.93
CA CYS A 166 7.36 -6.15 7.79
C CYS A 166 7.24 -6.89 6.45
N LEU A 167 7.90 -8.05 6.32
CA LEU A 167 7.85 -8.88 5.12
C LEU A 167 6.43 -9.41 4.87
N LEU A 168 5.76 -9.91 5.91
CA LEU A 168 4.38 -10.38 5.81
C LEU A 168 3.42 -9.26 5.40
N ALA A 169 3.53 -8.08 6.02
CA ALA A 169 2.69 -6.93 5.68
C ALA A 169 2.92 -6.49 4.23
N SER A 170 4.17 -6.41 3.77
CA SER A 170 4.50 -6.07 2.38
C SER A 170 3.98 -7.12 1.39
N SER A 171 4.04 -8.41 1.71
CA SER A 171 3.43 -9.48 0.91
C SER A 171 1.92 -9.29 0.77
N VAL A 172 1.22 -9.02 1.88
CA VAL A 172 -0.23 -8.75 1.86
C VAL A 172 -0.57 -7.49 1.07
N TYR A 173 0.23 -6.41 1.17
CA TYR A 173 0.02 -5.21 0.37
C TYR A 173 0.18 -5.47 -1.13
N LEU A 174 1.20 -6.23 -1.53
CA LEU A 174 1.38 -6.64 -2.92
C LEU A 174 0.22 -7.50 -3.42
N LEU A 175 -0.21 -8.49 -2.62
CA LEU A 175 -1.37 -9.32 -2.96
C LEU A 175 -2.64 -8.48 -3.14
N ASN A 176 -2.88 -7.52 -2.24
CA ASN A 176 -4.03 -6.61 -2.35
C ASN A 176 -3.96 -5.75 -3.61
N ASP A 177 -2.79 -5.19 -3.94
CA ASP A 177 -2.63 -4.36 -5.14
C ASP A 177 -2.80 -5.18 -6.43
N LEU A 178 -2.52 -6.49 -6.40
CA LEU A 178 -2.81 -7.42 -7.50
C LEU A 178 -4.30 -7.74 -7.62
N LEU A 179 -5.00 -7.95 -6.50
CA LEU A 179 -6.43 -8.25 -6.47
C LEU A 179 -7.28 -7.03 -6.86
N ASP A 180 -6.87 -5.83 -6.41
CA ASP A 180 -7.58 -4.57 -6.68
C ASP A 180 -7.10 -3.89 -7.99
N LEU A 181 -6.30 -4.57 -8.81
CA LEU A 181 -5.60 -3.97 -9.96
C LEU A 181 -6.52 -3.20 -10.92
N GLU A 182 -7.68 -3.77 -11.27
CA GLU A 182 -8.64 -3.11 -12.17
C GLU A 182 -9.37 -1.93 -11.53
N ALA A 183 -9.65 -2.02 -10.22
CA ALA A 183 -10.24 -0.94 -9.47
C ALA A 183 -9.25 0.22 -9.32
N ASP A 184 -7.98 -0.09 -9.01
CA ASP A 184 -6.91 0.88 -8.85
C ASP A 184 -6.61 1.61 -10.17
N ARG A 185 -6.65 0.93 -11.32
CA ARG A 185 -6.53 1.56 -12.65
C ARG A 185 -7.62 2.58 -12.97
N ARG A 186 -8.80 2.45 -12.38
CA ARG A 186 -9.94 3.37 -12.58
C ARG A 186 -9.99 4.48 -11.54
N HIS A 187 -9.20 4.38 -10.48
CA HIS A 187 -9.22 5.33 -9.37
C HIS A 187 -8.31 6.52 -9.65
N THR A 188 -8.77 7.73 -9.35
CA THR A 188 -8.06 9.01 -9.61
C THR A 188 -6.63 9.05 -9.05
N ASN A 189 -6.46 8.67 -7.79
CA ASN A 189 -5.14 8.70 -7.13
C ASN A 189 -4.38 7.36 -7.15
N LYS A 190 -5.08 6.20 -7.23
CA LYS A 190 -4.42 4.88 -7.16
C LYS A 190 -3.94 4.37 -8.51
N CYS A 191 -4.34 5.01 -9.60
CA CYS A 191 -3.87 4.67 -10.95
C CYS A 191 -2.36 4.88 -11.13
N SER A 192 -1.73 5.70 -10.30
CA SER A 192 -0.28 5.97 -10.29
C SER A 192 0.54 4.91 -9.54
N ARG A 193 -0.10 3.95 -8.86
CA ARG A 193 0.61 2.85 -8.19
C ARG A 193 1.41 2.03 -9.22
N PRO A 194 2.64 1.58 -8.93
CA PRO A 194 3.50 0.94 -9.93
C PRO A 194 2.87 -0.25 -10.68
N LEU A 195 2.08 -1.09 -9.99
CA LEU A 195 1.36 -2.21 -10.61
C LEU A 195 0.17 -1.73 -11.47
N ALA A 196 -0.63 -0.78 -10.97
CA ALA A 196 -1.79 -0.24 -11.69
C ALA A 196 -1.35 0.56 -12.94
N ALA A 197 -0.32 1.39 -12.78
CA ALA A 197 0.33 2.19 -13.80
C ALA A 197 1.18 1.36 -14.79
N GLY A 198 1.33 0.05 -14.57
CA GLY A 198 2.11 -0.85 -15.42
C GLY A 198 3.61 -0.61 -15.44
N ALA A 199 4.12 0.27 -14.58
CA ALA A 199 5.55 0.51 -14.41
C ALA A 199 6.26 -0.73 -13.85
N LEU A 200 5.58 -1.49 -12.96
CA LEU A 200 6.04 -2.77 -12.46
C LEU A 200 5.25 -3.91 -13.13
N PRO A 201 5.90 -4.88 -13.80
CA PRO A 201 5.18 -6.02 -14.38
C PRO A 201 4.49 -6.85 -13.30
N ILE A 202 3.25 -7.29 -13.59
CA ILE A 202 2.40 -8.09 -12.68
C ILE A 202 3.14 -9.33 -12.16
N GLN A 203 3.89 -10.02 -13.04
CA GLN A 203 4.68 -11.21 -12.69
C GLN A 203 5.71 -10.92 -11.58
N HIS A 204 6.35 -9.74 -11.62
CA HIS A 204 7.34 -9.36 -10.61
C HIS A 204 6.66 -9.03 -9.28
N GLY A 205 5.50 -8.35 -9.32
CA GLY A 205 4.69 -8.11 -8.12
C GLY A 205 4.21 -9.41 -7.47
N ALA A 206 3.72 -10.36 -8.27
CA ALA A 206 3.27 -11.67 -7.79
C ALA A 206 4.42 -12.51 -7.21
N ALA A 207 5.55 -12.59 -7.92
CA ALA A 207 6.74 -13.28 -7.44
C ALA A 207 7.25 -12.66 -6.13
N ALA A 208 7.31 -11.33 -6.03
CA ALA A 208 7.71 -10.66 -4.81
C ALA A 208 6.74 -10.93 -3.64
N ALA A 209 5.43 -10.96 -3.88
CA ALA A 209 4.45 -11.31 -2.84
C ALA A 209 4.72 -12.70 -2.26
N VAL A 210 4.97 -13.70 -3.11
CA VAL A 210 5.28 -15.09 -2.70
C VAL A 210 6.64 -15.17 -1.99
N VAL A 211 7.67 -14.52 -2.51
CA VAL A 211 9.02 -14.52 -1.90
C VAL A 211 8.98 -13.87 -0.52
N LEU A 212 8.33 -12.72 -0.37
CA LEU A 212 8.22 -12.02 0.91
C LEU A 212 7.41 -12.84 1.93
N PHE A 213 6.32 -13.49 1.49
CA PHE A 213 5.55 -14.39 2.35
C PHE A 213 6.39 -15.56 2.85
N THR A 214 7.08 -16.23 1.92
CA THR A 214 7.93 -17.39 2.25
C THR A 214 9.07 -16.98 3.17
N ALA A 215 9.72 -15.84 2.92
CA ALA A 215 10.75 -15.30 3.79
C ALA A 215 10.23 -14.97 5.19
N ALA A 216 9.00 -14.42 5.31
CA ALA A 216 8.38 -14.19 6.60
C ALA A 216 8.16 -15.50 7.38
N LEU A 217 7.68 -16.56 6.72
CA LEU A 217 7.51 -17.88 7.34
C LEU A 217 8.84 -18.50 7.77
N LEU A 218 9.88 -18.39 6.94
CA LEU A 218 11.22 -18.87 7.29
C LEU A 218 11.78 -18.16 8.52
N LEU A 219 11.59 -16.85 8.64
CA LEU A 219 11.97 -16.11 9.85
C LEU A 219 11.09 -16.47 11.05
N ALA A 220 9.81 -16.76 10.85
CA ALA A 220 8.90 -17.17 11.91
C ALA A 220 9.31 -18.51 12.55
N HIS A 221 9.97 -19.41 11.82
CA HIS A 221 10.53 -20.64 12.38
C HIS A 221 11.64 -20.40 13.42
N LEU A 222 12.26 -19.22 13.42
CA LEU A 222 13.25 -18.82 14.42
C LEU A 222 12.60 -18.23 15.68
N GLN A 223 11.27 -18.16 15.73
CA GLN A 223 10.52 -17.53 16.82
C GLN A 223 9.79 -18.55 17.70
N PRO A 224 9.48 -18.20 18.96
CA PRO A 224 8.65 -19.02 19.83
C PRO A 224 7.26 -19.29 19.24
N LEU A 225 6.64 -20.41 19.63
CA LEU A 225 5.31 -20.80 19.13
C LEU A 225 4.25 -19.70 19.35
N ALA A 226 4.28 -19.03 20.51
CA ALA A 226 3.36 -17.93 20.83
C ALA A 226 3.43 -16.77 19.80
N PHE A 227 4.62 -16.46 19.29
CA PHE A 227 4.77 -15.48 18.21
C PHE A 227 4.14 -15.98 16.90
N VAL A 228 4.39 -17.24 16.54
CA VAL A 228 3.87 -17.85 15.30
C VAL A 228 2.34 -17.89 15.31
N GLU A 229 1.72 -18.24 16.43
CA GLU A 229 0.26 -18.22 16.61
C GLU A 229 -0.32 -16.81 16.46
N ALA A 230 0.33 -15.80 17.08
CA ALA A 230 -0.07 -14.41 16.95
C ALA A 230 0.08 -13.89 15.51
N LEU A 231 1.17 -14.25 14.82
CA LEU A 231 1.43 -13.91 13.42
C LEU A 231 0.39 -14.54 12.48
N GLY A 232 0.07 -15.83 12.68
CA GLY A 232 -0.95 -16.54 11.91
C GLY A 232 -2.34 -15.93 12.09
N THR A 233 -2.70 -15.61 13.33
CA THR A 233 -3.96 -14.92 13.66
C THR A 233 -4.01 -13.53 13.03
N TYR A 234 -2.92 -12.77 13.11
CA TYR A 234 -2.78 -11.47 12.47
C TYR A 234 -2.97 -11.57 10.96
N TRP A 235 -2.33 -12.55 10.31
CA TRP A 235 -2.44 -12.77 8.87
C TRP A 235 -3.87 -13.10 8.46
N LEU A 236 -4.51 -14.06 9.13
CA LEU A 236 -5.90 -14.45 8.86
C LEU A 236 -6.87 -13.28 9.04
N LEU A 237 -6.75 -12.55 10.17
CA LEU A 237 -7.58 -11.38 10.41
C LEU A 237 -7.36 -10.30 9.35
N THR A 238 -6.11 -10.13 8.87
CA THR A 238 -5.81 -9.18 7.79
C THR A 238 -6.49 -9.58 6.48
N LEU A 239 -6.51 -10.87 6.14
CA LEU A 239 -7.25 -11.38 4.98
C LEU A 239 -8.75 -11.16 5.14
N CYS A 240 -9.34 -11.58 6.26
CA CYS A 240 -10.76 -11.36 6.56
C CYS A 240 -11.12 -9.88 6.49
N TYR A 241 -10.25 -9.01 7.01
CA TYR A 241 -10.41 -7.56 6.94
C TYR A 241 -10.50 -7.06 5.50
N ASN A 242 -9.56 -7.49 4.64
CA ASN A 242 -9.49 -7.01 3.26
C ASN A 242 -10.70 -7.44 2.43
N PHE A 243 -11.24 -8.64 2.66
CA PHE A 243 -12.35 -9.19 1.87
C PHE A 243 -13.73 -8.84 2.43
N LEU A 244 -13.89 -8.86 3.76
CA LEU A 244 -15.20 -8.82 4.41
C LEU A 244 -15.33 -7.70 5.44
N LEU A 245 -14.48 -7.70 6.48
CA LEU A 245 -14.76 -6.94 7.72
C LEU A 245 -14.76 -5.43 7.50
N LYS A 246 -13.94 -4.92 6.56
CA LYS A 246 -13.92 -3.47 6.22
C LYS A 246 -15.24 -2.95 5.65
N ARG A 247 -16.12 -3.84 5.17
CA ARG A 247 -17.42 -3.52 4.57
C ARG A 247 -18.56 -3.55 5.60
N ILE A 248 -18.30 -3.95 6.84
CA ILE A 248 -19.31 -4.07 7.89
C ILE A 248 -19.13 -2.89 8.87
N PHE A 249 -20.22 -2.20 9.18
CA PHE A 249 -20.20 -1.02 10.06
C PHE A 249 -19.65 -1.40 11.45
N LEU A 250 -18.75 -0.56 11.99
CA LEU A 250 -17.97 -0.74 13.22
C LEU A 250 -17.02 -1.94 13.27
N LEU A 251 -17.30 -3.05 12.58
CA LEU A 251 -16.42 -4.21 12.57
C LEU A 251 -15.06 -3.89 11.93
N ASP A 252 -15.00 -2.92 11.01
CA ASP A 252 -13.76 -2.30 10.53
C ASP A 252 -12.90 -1.77 11.69
N LEU A 253 -13.48 -1.02 12.63
CA LEU A 253 -12.77 -0.43 13.78
C LEU A 253 -12.29 -1.49 14.76
N PHE A 254 -13.14 -2.46 15.10
CA PHE A 254 -12.74 -3.59 15.96
C PHE A 254 -11.61 -4.41 15.34
N SER A 255 -11.67 -4.63 14.02
CA SER A 255 -10.62 -5.34 13.29
C SER A 255 -9.30 -4.56 13.31
N LEU A 256 -9.34 -3.25 13.06
CA LEU A 256 -8.16 -2.40 13.11
C LEU A 256 -7.54 -2.40 14.51
N ALA A 257 -8.34 -2.23 15.56
CA ALA A 257 -7.88 -2.30 16.94
C ALA A 257 -7.20 -3.66 17.24
N SER A 258 -7.87 -4.75 16.89
CA SER A 258 -7.36 -6.11 17.08
C SER A 258 -6.05 -6.35 16.32
N LEU A 259 -5.91 -5.87 15.09
CA LEU A 259 -4.68 -5.99 14.32
C LEU A 259 -3.50 -5.24 14.96
N TYR A 260 -3.73 -4.08 15.58
CA TYR A 260 -2.67 -3.38 16.32
C TYR A 260 -2.37 -4.09 17.64
N THR A 261 -3.38 -4.55 18.38
CA THR A 261 -3.17 -5.29 19.63
C THR A 261 -2.46 -6.63 19.40
N LEU A 262 -2.74 -7.33 18.31
CA LEU A 262 -2.01 -8.56 17.93
C LEU A 262 -0.52 -8.33 17.70
N ARG A 263 -0.09 -7.12 17.32
CA ARG A 263 1.34 -6.79 17.24
C ARG A 263 2.00 -6.75 18.62
N LEU A 264 1.28 -6.24 19.63
CA LEU A 264 1.77 -6.26 21.00
C LEU A 264 1.82 -7.70 21.53
N ILE A 265 0.78 -8.50 21.25
CA ILE A 265 0.76 -9.93 21.64
C ILE A 265 1.91 -10.68 20.98
N ALA A 266 2.13 -10.48 19.68
CA ALA A 266 3.25 -11.08 18.98
C ALA A 266 4.59 -10.62 19.57
N GLY A 267 4.77 -9.31 19.80
CA GLY A 267 5.96 -8.77 20.44
C GLY A 267 6.25 -9.43 21.79
N ALA A 268 5.23 -9.56 22.64
CA ALA A 268 5.34 -10.20 23.95
C ALA A 268 5.73 -11.69 23.81
N GLY A 269 5.10 -12.41 22.88
CA GLY A 269 5.43 -13.79 22.55
C GLY A 269 6.84 -13.98 21.98
N ALA A 270 7.39 -13.00 21.25
CA ALA A 270 8.76 -13.04 20.74
C ALA A 270 9.78 -12.93 21.88
N VAL A 271 9.55 -12.03 22.83
CA VAL A 271 10.47 -11.77 23.94
C VAL A 271 10.24 -12.68 25.16
N GLY A 272 9.23 -13.56 25.12
CA GLY A 272 8.93 -14.49 26.20
C GLY A 272 8.24 -13.84 27.41
N VAL A 273 7.55 -12.72 27.20
CA VAL A 273 6.80 -12.01 28.24
C VAL A 273 5.30 -12.18 28.03
N ILE A 274 4.54 -12.24 29.12
CA ILE A 274 3.08 -12.25 29.07
C ILE A 274 2.59 -10.80 29.00
N ALA A 275 1.87 -10.45 27.93
CA ALA A 275 1.28 -9.13 27.81
C ALA A 275 0.19 -8.94 28.89
N SER A 276 0.31 -7.88 29.69
CA SER A 276 -0.67 -7.54 30.73
C SER A 276 -2.07 -7.34 30.12
N PRO A 277 -3.14 -7.89 30.72
CA PRO A 277 -4.51 -7.64 30.28
C PRO A 277 -4.84 -6.14 30.21
N TRP A 278 -4.28 -5.34 31.12
CA TRP A 278 -4.43 -3.88 31.12
C TRP A 278 -3.80 -3.23 29.88
N LEU A 279 -2.61 -3.68 29.47
CA LEU A 279 -1.94 -3.21 28.26
C LEU A 279 -2.74 -3.57 27.00
N LEU A 280 -3.34 -4.77 26.95
CA LEU A 280 -4.16 -5.20 25.82
C LEU A 280 -5.48 -4.41 25.76
N ALA A 281 -6.14 -4.18 26.90
CA ALA A 281 -7.34 -3.36 26.98
C ALA A 281 -7.05 -1.90 26.59
N PHE A 282 -5.94 -1.34 27.07
CA PHE A 282 -5.44 -0.03 26.68
C PHE A 282 -5.24 0.06 25.17
N SER A 283 -4.52 -0.90 24.60
CA SER A 283 -4.26 -0.99 23.16
C SER A 283 -5.55 -1.04 22.35
N MET A 284 -6.50 -1.91 22.72
CA MET A 284 -7.78 -2.03 22.03
C MET A 284 -8.56 -0.71 22.04
N ALA A 285 -8.68 -0.06 23.20
CA ALA A 285 -9.37 1.22 23.32
C ALA A 285 -8.68 2.34 22.52
N LEU A 286 -7.35 2.43 22.62
CA LEU A 286 -6.55 3.43 21.92
C LEU A 286 -6.69 3.30 20.40
N PHE A 287 -6.46 2.10 19.86
CA PHE A 287 -6.48 1.88 18.42
C PHE A 287 -7.90 1.88 17.82
N PHE A 288 -8.92 1.53 18.60
CA PHE A 288 -10.31 1.77 18.21
C PHE A 288 -10.56 3.27 18.06
N GLY A 289 -10.14 4.08 19.04
CA GLY A 289 -10.25 5.54 19.00
C GLY A 289 -9.52 6.13 17.79
N LEU A 290 -8.26 5.76 17.56
CA LEU A 290 -7.48 6.21 16.39
C LEU A 290 -8.07 5.72 15.06
N GLY A 291 -8.66 4.52 15.04
CA GLY A 291 -9.42 4.01 13.91
C GLY A 291 -10.61 4.92 13.59
N ALA A 292 -11.36 5.32 14.61
CA ALA A 292 -12.49 6.24 14.48
C ALA A 292 -12.04 7.62 14.00
N VAL A 293 -10.94 8.18 14.53
CA VAL A 293 -10.30 9.41 14.03
C VAL A 293 -10.08 9.32 12.52
N LYS A 294 -9.50 8.21 12.05
CA LYS A 294 -9.26 8.00 10.61
C LYS A 294 -10.57 8.01 9.81
N ARG A 295 -11.63 7.34 10.28
CA ARG A 295 -12.94 7.34 9.59
C ARG A 295 -13.56 8.74 9.56
N VAL A 296 -13.52 9.46 10.68
CA VAL A 296 -14.06 10.83 10.78
C VAL A 296 -13.32 11.77 9.84
N THR A 297 -11.99 11.70 9.80
CA THR A 297 -11.18 12.49 8.87
C THR A 297 -11.50 12.19 7.41
N GLU A 298 -11.65 10.91 7.04
CA GLU A 298 -12.06 10.54 5.68
C GLU A 298 -13.46 11.09 5.32
N LEU A 299 -14.42 11.06 6.26
CA LEU A 299 -15.75 11.64 6.06
C LEU A 299 -15.70 13.17 5.94
N VAL A 300 -15.00 13.87 6.84
CA VAL A 300 -14.90 15.34 6.82
C VAL A 300 -14.20 15.83 5.56
N ASN A 301 -13.09 15.20 5.16
CA ASN A 301 -12.35 15.59 3.96
C ASN A 301 -13.16 15.34 2.68
N LYS A 302 -13.93 14.23 2.63
CA LYS A 302 -14.83 13.98 1.51
C LYS A 302 -15.98 14.98 1.47
N GLY A 303 -16.56 15.34 2.61
CA GLY A 303 -17.61 16.36 2.69
C GLY A 303 -17.15 17.71 2.15
N LYS A 304 -15.95 18.18 2.52
CA LYS A 304 -15.36 19.42 1.99
C LYS A 304 -15.26 19.42 0.46
N LEU A 305 -14.74 18.33 -0.11
CA LEU A 305 -14.60 18.17 -1.56
C LEU A 305 -15.94 18.13 -2.30
N GLU A 306 -17.01 17.65 -1.65
CA GLU A 306 -18.35 17.63 -2.24
C GLU A 306 -19.02 19.01 -2.16
N THR A 307 -18.86 19.74 -1.04
CA THR A 307 -19.35 21.12 -0.90
C THR A 307 -18.66 22.08 -1.88
N GLU A 308 -17.36 21.92 -2.14
CA GLU A 308 -16.65 22.73 -3.14
C GLU A 308 -17.10 22.46 -4.58
N ARG A 309 -17.80 21.33 -4.83
CA ARG A 309 -18.19 20.88 -6.17
C ARG A 309 -19.65 21.17 -6.50
N ILE A 310 -20.45 21.50 -5.48
CA ILE A 310 -21.89 21.69 -5.58
C ILE A 310 -22.21 23.04 -4.91
N ASP A 311 -22.63 24.04 -5.70
CA ASP A 311 -23.06 25.38 -5.23
C ASP A 311 -24.36 25.37 -4.38
N SER A 312 -24.81 24.21 -3.89
CA SER A 312 -26.05 24.06 -3.14
C SER A 312 -25.80 23.68 -1.69
N GLU A 313 -26.40 24.44 -0.77
CA GLU A 313 -26.35 24.27 0.70
C GLU A 313 -27.00 22.97 1.24
N GLN A 314 -27.35 22.01 0.40
CA GLN A 314 -27.87 20.72 0.86
C GLN A 314 -26.70 19.78 1.23
N GLU A 315 -26.68 19.33 2.48
CA GLU A 315 -25.79 18.25 2.93
C GLU A 315 -26.01 16.99 2.08
N ALA A 316 -25.18 16.81 1.06
CA ALA A 316 -25.22 15.61 0.23
C ALA A 316 -24.96 14.38 1.11
N SER A 317 -25.87 13.41 1.08
CA SER A 317 -25.64 12.12 1.73
C SER A 317 -24.63 11.32 0.90
N PHE A 318 -23.40 11.20 1.37
CA PHE A 318 -22.37 10.42 0.69
C PHE A 318 -21.89 9.24 1.52
N THR A 319 -21.39 8.21 0.84
CA THR A 319 -20.80 7.02 1.44
C THR A 319 -19.32 6.91 1.10
N LEU A 320 -18.52 6.32 2.00
CA LEU A 320 -17.12 6.02 1.71
C LEU A 320 -17.03 4.82 0.75
N PRO A 321 -16.28 4.92 -0.36
CA PRO A 321 -16.16 3.82 -1.32
C PRO A 321 -15.66 2.52 -0.67
N GLY A 322 -16.43 1.44 -0.82
CA GLY A 322 -16.06 0.11 -0.32
C GLY A 322 -16.13 -0.06 1.21
N ARG A 323 -16.82 0.85 1.92
CA ARG A 323 -17.04 0.78 3.37
C ARG A 323 -18.47 1.14 3.73
N ALA A 324 -18.95 0.63 4.87
CA ALA A 324 -20.29 0.90 5.38
C ALA A 324 -20.40 2.21 6.20
N TYR A 325 -19.67 3.26 5.79
CA TYR A 325 -19.72 4.56 6.46
C TYR A 325 -20.31 5.62 5.54
N SER A 326 -21.20 6.44 6.09
CA SER A 326 -21.81 7.58 5.41
C SER A 326 -21.65 8.86 6.22
N SER A 327 -21.95 10.01 5.63
CA SER A 327 -21.94 11.32 6.31
C SER A 327 -22.77 11.31 7.60
N GLN A 328 -23.89 10.57 7.63
CA GLN A 328 -24.78 10.42 8.79
C GLN A 328 -24.12 9.76 10.01
N HIS A 329 -23.10 8.92 9.80
CA HIS A 329 -22.43 8.20 10.89
C HIS A 329 -21.36 9.04 11.60
N ARG A 330 -21.11 10.28 11.15
CA ARG A 330 -20.01 11.12 11.66
C ARG A 330 -20.11 11.36 13.16
N GLU A 331 -21.26 11.79 13.65
CA GLU A 331 -21.45 12.13 15.08
C GLU A 331 -21.29 10.90 15.97
N LEU A 332 -21.87 9.76 15.56
CA LEU A 332 -21.72 8.50 16.26
C LEU A 332 -20.25 8.06 16.33
N LEU A 333 -19.49 8.21 15.23
CA LEU A 333 -18.06 7.90 15.21
C LEU A 333 -17.23 8.81 16.12
N ILE A 334 -17.58 10.10 16.19
CA ILE A 334 -16.93 11.04 17.12
C ILE A 334 -17.22 10.62 18.56
N LEU A 335 -18.48 10.33 18.90
CA LEU A 335 -18.88 9.90 20.23
C LEU A 335 -18.16 8.61 20.65
N LEU A 336 -18.24 7.56 19.82
CA LEU A 336 -17.60 6.27 20.11
C LEU A 336 -16.09 6.39 20.20
N GLY A 337 -15.47 7.14 19.28
CA GLY A 337 -14.02 7.27 19.22
C GLY A 337 -13.44 8.11 20.36
N THR A 338 -14.07 9.23 20.71
CA THR A 338 -13.63 10.07 21.86
C THR A 338 -13.83 9.33 23.18
N THR A 339 -14.94 8.59 23.32
CA THR A 339 -15.17 7.71 24.47
C THR A 339 -14.11 6.63 24.57
N ALA A 340 -13.77 5.95 23.47
CA ALA A 340 -12.69 4.96 23.46
C ALA A 340 -11.33 5.57 23.80
N SER A 341 -11.02 6.78 23.32
CA SER A 341 -9.81 7.51 23.72
C SER A 341 -9.79 7.85 25.21
N ALA A 342 -10.91 8.28 25.79
CA ALA A 342 -11.02 8.53 27.23
C ALA A 342 -10.87 7.23 28.05
N ILE A 343 -11.48 6.13 27.59
CA ILE A 343 -11.31 4.80 28.17
C ILE A 343 -9.84 4.37 28.10
N ALA A 344 -9.13 4.61 27.00
CA ALA A 344 -7.70 4.30 26.93
C ALA A 344 -6.90 5.05 28.01
N VAL A 345 -7.14 6.35 28.19
CA VAL A 345 -6.50 7.14 29.26
C VAL A 345 -6.85 6.60 30.65
N LEU A 346 -8.11 6.24 30.89
CA LEU A 346 -8.57 5.66 32.14
C LEU A 346 -7.93 4.28 32.40
N VAL A 347 -7.87 3.41 31.41
CA VAL A 347 -7.25 2.08 31.52
C VAL A 347 -5.76 2.21 31.79
N PHE A 348 -5.08 3.19 31.19
CA PHE A 348 -3.68 3.48 31.53
C PHE A 348 -3.52 3.97 32.96
N LEU A 349 -4.45 4.80 33.47
CA LEU A 349 -4.46 5.18 34.88
C LEU A 349 -4.61 3.95 35.79
N LEU A 350 -5.50 3.02 35.47
CA LEU A 350 -5.66 1.77 36.21
C LEU A 350 -4.41 0.88 36.13
N TYR A 351 -3.74 0.85 34.97
CA TYR A 351 -2.48 0.13 34.78
C TYR A 351 -1.39 0.59 35.76
N ILE A 352 -1.31 1.89 36.09
CA ILE A 352 -0.34 2.40 37.07
C ILE A 352 -0.53 1.76 38.45
N TYR A 353 -1.77 1.44 38.83
CA TYR A 353 -2.12 0.87 40.13
C TYR A 353 -2.23 -0.66 40.13
N ALA A 354 -1.99 -1.32 38.99
CA ALA A 354 -2.02 -2.77 38.91
C ALA A 354 -0.86 -3.39 39.71
N GLU A 355 -1.11 -4.53 40.36
CA GLU A 355 -0.12 -5.21 41.21
C GLU A 355 1.18 -5.52 40.44
N GLU A 356 1.05 -5.90 39.17
CA GLU A 356 2.20 -6.23 38.32
C GLU A 356 3.06 -4.99 38.03
N THR A 357 2.42 -3.84 37.78
CA THR A 357 3.13 -2.57 37.52
C THR A 357 3.80 -2.05 38.78
N MET A 358 3.10 -2.12 39.92
CA MET A 358 3.62 -1.70 41.22
C MET A 358 4.81 -2.55 41.66
N ALA A 359 4.88 -3.82 41.23
CA ALA A 359 6.02 -4.70 41.47
C ALA A 359 7.20 -4.46 40.51
N LEU A 360 6.93 -3.97 39.29
CA LEU A 360 7.93 -3.84 38.23
C LEU A 360 8.69 -2.50 38.26
N TYR A 361 8.04 -1.41 38.67
CA TYR A 361 8.63 -0.07 38.70
C TYR A 361 9.08 0.32 40.12
N ASN A 362 10.24 0.96 40.25
CA ASN A 362 10.74 1.46 41.54
C ASN A 362 9.89 2.63 42.07
N SER A 363 9.33 3.45 41.17
CA SER A 363 8.51 4.61 41.53
C SER A 363 7.32 4.76 40.59
N PRO A 364 6.31 3.88 40.69
CA PRO A 364 5.20 3.79 39.74
C PRO A 364 4.33 5.07 39.68
N LEU A 365 4.27 5.85 40.78
CA LEU A 365 3.55 7.12 40.81
C LEU A 365 4.16 8.18 39.88
N ILE A 366 5.43 8.05 39.50
CA ILE A 366 6.07 8.92 38.49
C ILE A 366 5.39 8.79 37.14
N LEU A 367 4.68 7.69 36.85
CA LEU A 367 3.97 7.47 35.58
C LEU A 367 2.73 8.38 35.40
N TRP A 368 2.23 9.02 36.46
CA TRP A 368 1.01 9.85 36.40
C TRP A 368 1.00 10.95 35.31
N PRO A 369 2.08 11.70 35.07
CA PRO A 369 2.13 12.70 34.01
C PRO A 369 1.85 12.14 32.60
N ILE A 370 2.10 10.85 32.36
CA ILE A 370 1.77 10.18 31.08
C ILE A 370 0.26 10.22 30.83
N VAL A 371 -0.57 10.10 31.86
CA VAL A 371 -2.04 10.18 31.73
C VAL A 371 -2.45 11.53 31.14
N GLY A 372 -1.88 12.62 31.66
CA GLY A 372 -2.13 13.98 31.17
C GLY A 372 -1.59 14.22 29.77
N LEU A 373 -0.34 13.82 29.50
CA LEU A 373 0.29 13.96 28.18
C LEU A 373 -0.47 13.17 27.10
N LEU A 374 -0.85 11.93 27.39
CA LEU A 374 -1.62 11.08 26.48
C LEU A 374 -3.00 11.70 26.20
N GLY A 375 -3.69 12.18 27.24
CA GLY A 375 -4.96 12.88 27.09
C GLY A 375 -4.85 14.11 26.19
N LEU A 376 -3.81 14.93 26.37
CA LEU A 376 -3.55 16.11 25.54
C LEU A 376 -3.32 15.76 24.07
N ILE A 377 -2.51 14.72 23.78
CA ILE A 377 -2.29 14.24 22.41
C ILE A 377 -3.61 13.79 21.78
N LEU A 378 -4.39 12.97 22.49
CA LEU A 378 -5.65 12.43 21.96
C LEU A 378 -6.67 13.54 21.69
N ILE A 379 -6.86 14.48 22.63
CA ILE A 379 -7.72 15.65 22.43
C ILE A 379 -7.27 16.46 21.21
N ARG A 380 -5.95 16.67 21.06
CA ARG A 380 -5.39 17.39 19.93
C ARG A 380 -5.69 16.68 18.61
N VAL A 381 -5.43 15.38 18.51
CA VAL A 381 -5.71 14.57 17.31
C VAL A 381 -7.20 14.65 16.94
N TRP A 382 -8.10 14.50 17.91
CA TRP A 382 -9.55 14.62 17.70
C TRP A 382 -9.94 16.01 17.20
N ARG A 383 -9.38 17.08 17.77
CA ARG A 383 -9.62 18.45 17.32
C ARG A 383 -9.22 18.65 15.87
N PHE A 384 -8.08 18.14 15.44
CA PHE A 384 -7.61 18.23 14.05
C PHE A 384 -8.47 17.40 13.09
N ALA A 385 -8.92 16.23 13.51
CA ALA A 385 -9.81 15.38 12.72
C ALA A 385 -11.19 16.04 12.51
N ILE A 386 -11.81 16.55 13.58
CA ILE A 386 -13.14 17.16 13.52
C ILE A 386 -13.13 18.45 12.68
N THR A 387 -12.04 19.22 12.74
CA THR A 387 -11.85 20.45 11.94
C THR A 387 -11.39 20.19 10.50
N GLY A 388 -11.12 18.92 10.14
CA GLY A 388 -10.63 18.53 8.82
C GLY A 388 -9.29 19.14 8.47
N LYS A 389 -8.41 19.31 9.46
CA LYS A 389 -7.01 19.72 9.29
C LYS A 389 -6.04 18.53 9.28
N LEU A 390 -6.57 17.33 9.54
CA LEU A 390 -5.82 16.08 9.49
C LEU A 390 -5.88 15.52 8.06
N HIS A 391 -4.73 15.41 7.39
CA HIS A 391 -4.64 14.86 6.03
C HIS A 391 -3.98 13.47 5.99
N GLU A 392 -3.18 13.16 7.02
CA GLU A 392 -2.40 11.93 7.12
C GLU A 392 -3.01 10.94 8.12
N ASP A 393 -2.47 9.71 8.15
CA ASP A 393 -2.86 8.70 9.14
C ASP A 393 -2.57 9.23 10.57
N PRO A 394 -3.46 9.04 11.55
CA PRO A 394 -3.28 9.58 12.92
C PRO A 394 -1.93 9.20 13.56
N VAL A 395 -1.41 8.01 13.24
CA VAL A 395 -0.11 7.56 13.73
C VAL A 395 1.04 8.36 13.11
N LEU A 396 0.96 8.67 11.82
CA LEU A 396 1.95 9.49 11.13
C LEU A 396 1.88 10.94 11.62
N PHE A 397 0.67 11.47 11.86
CA PHE A 397 0.50 12.80 12.41
C PHE A 397 1.16 12.95 13.79
N ALA A 398 1.02 11.97 14.69
CA ALA A 398 1.66 12.00 16.00
C ALA A 398 3.20 12.07 15.91
N ILE A 399 3.77 11.53 14.82
CA ILE A 399 5.21 11.49 14.57
C ILE A 399 5.68 12.73 13.81
N SER A 400 4.84 13.37 13.00
CA SER A 400 5.19 14.59 12.26
C SER A 400 4.90 15.88 13.03
N ASP A 401 3.91 15.89 13.93
CA ASP A 401 3.50 17.07 14.71
C ASP A 401 4.44 17.34 15.89
N HIS A 402 5.16 18.46 15.87
CA HIS A 402 6.16 18.82 16.90
C HIS A 402 5.62 18.77 18.34
N PRO A 403 4.43 19.33 18.67
CA PRO A 403 3.88 19.20 20.02
C PRO A 403 3.64 17.74 20.43
N SER A 404 3.17 16.90 19.51
CA SER A 404 2.98 15.46 19.75
C SER A 404 4.30 14.72 19.93
N GLN A 405 5.35 15.08 19.18
CA GLN A 405 6.71 14.56 19.36
C GLN A 405 7.25 14.90 20.75
N ILE A 406 7.14 16.17 21.19
CA ILE A 406 7.61 16.62 22.51
C ILE A 406 6.87 15.88 23.62
N ALA A 407 5.54 15.81 23.54
CA ALA A 407 4.75 15.08 24.53
C ALA A 407 5.11 13.58 24.57
N THR A 408 5.35 12.96 23.40
CA THR A 408 5.80 11.56 23.32
C THR A 408 7.19 11.36 23.92
N ALA A 409 8.15 12.24 23.63
CA ALA A 409 9.48 12.20 24.22
C ALA A 409 9.43 12.37 25.75
N LEU A 410 8.57 13.26 26.26
CA LEU A 410 8.33 13.42 27.69
C LEU A 410 7.72 12.16 28.31
N MET A 411 6.79 11.48 27.64
CA MET A 411 6.25 10.20 28.13
C MET A 411 7.35 9.13 28.26
N PHE A 412 8.25 9.03 27.28
CA PHE A 412 9.40 8.10 27.37
C PHE A 412 10.38 8.48 28.48
N LEU A 413 10.64 9.78 28.69
CA LEU A 413 11.46 10.25 29.80
C LEU A 413 10.82 9.89 31.14
N VAL A 414 9.51 10.07 31.29
CA VAL A 414 8.77 9.71 32.50
C VAL A 414 8.80 8.20 32.74
N LEU A 415 8.63 7.39 31.69
CA LEU A 415 8.79 5.93 31.79
C LEU A 415 10.20 5.58 32.30
N TRP A 416 11.24 6.17 31.72
CA TRP A 416 12.63 5.93 32.12
C TRP A 416 12.91 6.31 33.58
N LEU A 417 12.35 7.44 34.06
CA LEU A 417 12.51 7.89 35.45
C LEU A 417 11.74 7.03 36.47
N ALA A 418 10.76 6.24 36.02
CA ALA A 418 9.98 5.36 36.89
C ALA A 418 10.66 3.99 37.10
N ILE A 419 11.51 3.57 36.16
CA ILE A 419 12.41 2.41 36.27
C ILE A 419 13.43 2.74 37.34
#